data_AF-A0A7S3FYL1-F1
#
_entry.id   AF-A0A7S3FYL1-F1
#
_cell.length_a   1.000
_cell.length_b   1.000
_cell.length_c   1.000
_cell.angle_alpha   90.00
_cell.angle_beta   90.00
_cell.angle_gamma   90.00
#
_symmetry.space_group_name_H-M   'P 1'
#
loop_
_entity.id
_entity.type
_entity.pdbx_description
1 polymer ?
#
loop_
_entity_poly.entity_id
_entity_poly.type
_entity_poly.pdbx_seq_one_letter_code
_entity_poly.pdbx_strand_id
1 'polypeptide(L)'
;YCVTYKTNQKSFDIYRRKYWHDFKVPILEENLEGSIALELTQMNQFLVSKVDQIIIYDCTSFQEIDKLPISLLKADTREPNQVIAMQKSGDEELIAAISGKILIKNEQKFNQLFLFKKVRGGVDEDEDPLPDKYVQTDRVVLREIEEFTRVSMDFHFKVEASGQPSNEMVVFAKDDKIFSLNFKNSEVKSV
;
A
#
# COMPACT_ATOMS: atom_id res chain seq x y z
N TYR A 1 -14.86 27.71 5.79
CA TYR A 1 -15.82 28.73 5.34
C TYR A 1 -15.58 28.97 3.85
N CYS A 2 -16.63 29.12 3.05
CA CYS A 2 -16.50 29.50 1.64
C CYS A 2 -17.06 30.92 1.47
N VAL A 3 -16.31 31.78 0.78
CA VAL A 3 -16.71 33.15 0.48
C VAL A 3 -16.88 33.26 -1.03
N THR A 4 -18.06 33.65 -1.48
CA THR A 4 -18.31 33.92 -2.89
C THR A 4 -18.68 35.38 -3.07
N TYR A 5 -18.16 36.00 -4.12
CA TYR A 5 -18.52 37.36 -4.50
C TYR A 5 -18.60 37.47 -6.02
N LYS A 6 -19.44 38.38 -6.51
CA LYS A 6 -19.46 38.80 -7.91
C LYS A 6 -18.83 40.17 -8.03
N THR A 7 -18.09 40.40 -9.11
CA THR A 7 -17.51 41.71 -9.42
C THR A 7 -18.63 42.75 -9.51
N ASN A 8 -18.49 43.84 -8.75
CA ASN A 8 -19.49 44.93 -8.54
C ASN A 8 -20.65 44.64 -7.57
N GLN A 9 -20.58 43.59 -6.74
CA GLN A 9 -21.50 43.42 -5.61
C GLN A 9 -20.92 44.07 -4.35
N LYS A 10 -21.71 44.90 -3.66
CA LYS A 10 -21.28 45.65 -2.46
C LYS A 10 -21.09 44.77 -1.21
N SER A 11 -21.62 43.55 -1.25
CA SER A 11 -21.59 42.57 -0.15
C SER A 11 -21.07 41.23 -0.65
N PHE A 12 -20.57 40.42 0.29
CA PHE A 12 -20.18 39.04 0.05
C PHE A 12 -21.03 38.12 0.92
N ASP A 13 -21.30 36.92 0.41
CA ASP A 13 -22.03 35.90 1.15
C ASP A 13 -21.02 34.93 1.79
N ILE A 14 -21.17 34.72 3.10
CA ILE A 14 -20.38 33.74 3.85
C ILE A 14 -21.21 32.47 3.97
N TYR A 15 -20.78 31.42 3.27
CA TYR A 15 -21.36 30.09 3.43
C TYR A 15 -20.63 29.34 4.54
N ARG A 16 -21.39 29.00 5.59
CA ARG A 16 -20.98 28.04 6.61
C ARG A 16 -21.62 26.69 6.27
N ARG A 17 -20.82 25.62 6.29
CA ARG A 17 -21.33 24.24 6.11
C ARG A 17 -22.37 23.98 7.20
N LYS A 18 -23.65 23.88 6.82
CA LYS A 18 -24.78 23.74 7.76
C LYS A 18 -24.87 22.34 8.34
N TYR A 19 -24.55 21.33 7.53
CA TYR A 19 -24.49 19.94 7.94
C TYR A 19 -23.30 19.24 7.28
N TRP A 20 -22.61 18.39 8.04
CA TRP A 20 -21.75 17.36 7.47
C TRP A 20 -22.66 16.29 6.89
N HIS A 21 -22.91 16.33 5.58
CA HIS A 21 -23.61 15.25 4.88
C HIS A 21 -22.73 14.02 4.63
N ASP A 22 -21.54 13.98 5.23
CA ASP A 22 -20.76 12.75 5.31
C ASP A 22 -21.32 11.92 6.46
N PHE A 23 -22.03 10.85 6.14
CA PHE A 23 -22.40 9.79 7.10
C PHE A 23 -21.18 8.99 7.59
N LYS A 24 -19.96 9.46 7.30
CA LYS A 24 -18.71 8.84 7.68
C LYS A 24 -18.21 9.52 8.94
N VAL A 25 -18.11 8.75 10.03
CA VAL A 25 -17.49 9.19 11.27
C VAL A 25 -15.99 8.97 11.14
N PRO A 26 -15.13 9.98 11.38
CA PRO A 26 -13.69 9.76 11.43
C PRO A 26 -13.39 8.84 12.61
N ILE A 27 -12.70 7.73 12.33
CA ILE A 27 -12.36 6.73 13.34
C ILE A 27 -10.97 7.02 13.94
N LEU A 28 -10.10 7.63 13.15
CA LEU A 28 -8.76 8.03 13.54
C LEU A 28 -8.64 9.56 13.45
N GLU A 29 -8.00 10.18 14.43
CA GLU A 29 -7.69 11.62 14.42
C GLU A 29 -6.47 11.95 13.55
N GLU A 30 -5.68 10.94 13.19
CA GLU A 30 -4.47 11.10 12.40
C GLU A 30 -4.78 11.49 10.95
N ASN A 31 -3.89 12.30 10.36
CA ASN A 31 -3.98 12.61 8.94
C ASN A 31 -3.46 11.42 8.11
N LEU A 32 -4.38 10.70 7.47
CA LEU A 32 -4.08 9.60 6.54
C LEU A 32 -4.11 10.04 5.07
N GLU A 33 -4.06 11.34 4.79
CA GLU A 33 -3.99 11.84 3.42
C GLU A 33 -2.78 11.26 2.68
N GLY A 34 -3.04 10.69 1.49
CA GLY A 34 -2.02 10.02 0.68
C GLY A 34 -1.66 8.60 1.15
N SER A 35 -2.29 8.09 2.22
CA SER A 35 -2.13 6.70 2.64
C SER A 35 -2.89 5.77 1.68
N ILE A 36 -2.31 4.61 1.42
CA ILE A 36 -2.92 3.53 0.65
C ILE A 36 -3.54 2.57 1.65
N ALA A 37 -4.79 2.18 1.40
CA ALA A 37 -5.50 1.20 2.21
C ALA A 37 -5.66 -0.10 1.42
N LEU A 38 -5.55 -1.24 2.11
CA LEU A 38 -5.75 -2.56 1.53
C LEU A 38 -6.55 -3.43 2.50
N GLU A 39 -7.68 -3.95 2.05
CA GLU A 39 -8.55 -4.80 2.88
C GLU A 39 -8.11 -6.27 2.83
N LEU A 40 -8.12 -6.95 3.97
CA LEU A 40 -7.91 -8.39 4.14
C LEU A 40 -9.22 -9.04 4.58
N THR A 41 -9.99 -9.51 3.62
CA THR A 41 -11.34 -10.04 3.81
C THR A 41 -11.37 -11.35 4.59
N GLN A 42 -10.34 -12.18 4.48
CA GLN A 42 -10.31 -13.47 5.20
C GLN A 42 -9.98 -13.27 6.68
N MET A 43 -9.24 -12.21 7.01
CA MET A 43 -8.83 -11.90 8.38
C MET A 43 -9.72 -10.86 9.06
N ASN A 44 -10.67 -10.26 8.32
CA ASN A 44 -11.47 -9.13 8.78
C ASN A 44 -10.58 -7.98 9.30
N GLN A 45 -9.50 -7.71 8.57
CA GLN A 45 -8.51 -6.69 8.91
C GLN A 45 -8.30 -5.78 7.71
N PHE A 46 -7.73 -4.60 7.94
CA PHE A 46 -7.30 -3.72 6.86
C PHE A 46 -5.94 -3.12 7.16
N LEU A 47 -5.14 -2.94 6.12
CA LEU A 47 -3.83 -2.34 6.16
C LEU A 47 -3.92 -0.88 5.75
N VAL A 48 -3.14 -0.03 6.40
CA VAL A 48 -2.96 1.37 6.02
C VAL A 48 -1.47 1.65 5.93
N SER A 49 -1.01 2.10 4.76
CA SER A 49 0.39 2.51 4.60
C SER A 49 0.61 3.90 5.20
N LYS A 50 1.61 4.04 6.05
CA LYS A 50 2.25 5.31 6.37
C LYS A 50 3.49 5.50 5.50
N VAL A 51 4.25 6.56 5.77
CA VAL A 51 5.49 6.86 5.04
C VAL A 51 6.47 5.70 5.13
N ASP A 52 6.72 5.18 6.34
CA ASP A 52 7.81 4.25 6.67
C ASP A 52 7.33 2.89 7.23
N GLN A 53 6.03 2.67 7.33
CA GLN A 53 5.47 1.45 7.91
C GLN A 53 4.07 1.18 7.37
N ILE A 54 3.60 -0.05 7.51
CA ILE A 54 2.21 -0.43 7.25
C ILE A 54 1.59 -0.82 8.58
N ILE A 55 0.44 -0.24 8.90
CA ILE A 55 -0.30 -0.54 10.14
C ILE A 55 -1.47 -1.45 9.79
N ILE A 56 -1.66 -2.50 10.58
CA ILE A 56 -2.78 -3.43 10.48
C ILE A 56 -3.82 -3.03 11.52
N TYR A 57 -5.06 -2.87 11.07
CA TYR A 57 -6.21 -2.56 11.92
C TYR A 57 -7.24 -3.69 11.85
N ASP A 58 -7.95 -3.89 12.95
CA ASP A 58 -9.15 -4.72 12.98
C ASP A 58 -10.33 -3.97 12.31
N CYS A 59 -11.09 -4.63 11.43
CA CYS A 59 -12.27 -4.02 10.83
C CYS A 59 -13.41 -3.79 11.83
N THR A 60 -13.43 -4.49 12.97
CA THR A 60 -14.55 -4.42 13.94
C THR A 60 -14.31 -3.36 15.01
N SER A 61 -13.16 -3.42 15.68
CA SER A 61 -12.78 -2.49 16.74
C SER A 61 -12.06 -1.25 16.23
N PHE A 62 -11.55 -1.28 15.00
CA PHE A 62 -10.71 -0.24 14.40
C PHE A 62 -9.45 0.10 15.21
N GLN A 63 -9.01 -0.84 16.06
CA GLN A 63 -7.78 -0.72 16.83
C GLN A 63 -6.59 -1.25 16.04
N GLU A 64 -5.41 -0.69 16.30
CA GLU A 64 -4.15 -1.15 15.74
C GLU A 64 -3.80 -2.53 16.31
N ILE A 65 -3.65 -3.54 15.44
CA ILE A 65 -3.25 -4.90 15.82
C ILE A 65 -1.73 -5.04 15.75
N ASP A 66 -1.15 -4.61 14.62
CA ASP A 66 0.26 -4.85 14.33
C ASP A 66 0.85 -3.77 13.42
N LYS A 67 2.18 -3.69 13.37
CA LYS A 67 2.93 -2.72 12.57
C LYS A 67 4.06 -3.42 11.82
N LEU A 68 4.09 -3.22 10.52
CA LEU A 68 5.12 -3.74 9.61
C LEU A 68 6.08 -2.60 9.25
N PRO A 69 7.25 -2.50 9.92
CA PRO A 69 8.23 -1.46 9.62
C PRO A 69 8.86 -1.71 8.24
N ILE A 70 8.97 -0.66 7.42
CA ILE A 70 9.62 -0.69 6.11
C ILE A 70 10.92 0.10 6.18
N SER A 71 12.03 -0.58 5.96
CA SER A 71 13.35 0.06 5.94
C SER A 71 13.54 0.87 4.66
N LEU A 72 13.11 2.13 4.66
CA LEU A 72 13.27 3.05 3.54
C LEU A 72 14.75 3.40 3.30
N LEU A 73 15.10 3.60 2.03
CA LEU A 73 16.40 4.19 1.68
C LEU A 73 16.44 5.67 2.10
N LYS A 74 17.63 6.18 2.42
CA LYS A 74 17.82 7.62 2.64
C LYS A 74 17.47 8.39 1.37
N ALA A 75 16.71 9.46 1.50
CA ALA A 75 16.36 10.33 0.38
C ALA A 75 17.45 11.38 0.19
N ASP A 76 18.16 11.32 -0.93
CA ASP A 76 19.13 12.37 -1.31
C ASP A 76 18.47 13.58 -2.03
N THR A 77 17.17 13.51 -2.31
CA THR A 77 16.42 14.54 -3.05
C THR A 77 15.30 15.15 -2.21
N ARG A 78 14.65 16.19 -2.73
CA ARG A 78 13.56 16.92 -2.08
C ARG A 78 12.35 16.05 -1.75
N GLU A 79 12.04 15.06 -2.61
CA GLU A 79 10.90 14.16 -2.45
C GLU A 79 11.24 13.01 -1.49
N PRO A 80 10.45 12.81 -0.42
CA PRO A 80 10.68 11.72 0.52
C PRO A 80 10.43 10.36 -0.14
N ASN A 81 11.15 9.34 0.32
CA ASN A 81 10.78 7.97 0.02
C ASN A 81 9.57 7.60 0.88
N GLN A 82 8.59 6.93 0.29
CA GLN A 82 7.40 6.44 0.99
C GLN A 82 6.88 5.16 0.35
N VAL A 83 5.93 4.50 1.00
CA VAL A 83 5.14 3.44 0.38
C VAL A 83 4.27 4.05 -0.72
N ILE A 84 4.41 3.55 -1.95
CA ILE A 84 3.70 4.09 -3.12
C ILE A 84 2.70 3.10 -3.73
N ALA A 85 2.82 1.81 -3.41
CA ALA A 85 1.87 0.79 -3.84
C ALA A 85 1.86 -0.38 -2.87
N MET A 86 0.70 -1.01 -2.69
CA MET A 86 0.52 -2.22 -1.90
C MET A 86 -0.45 -3.17 -2.61
N GLN A 87 -0.19 -4.46 -2.53
CA GLN A 87 -1.03 -5.49 -3.13
C GLN A 87 -1.00 -6.76 -2.26
N LYS A 88 -2.11 -7.48 -2.18
CA LYS A 88 -2.21 -8.81 -1.55
C LYS A 88 -2.32 -9.91 -2.60
N SER A 89 -1.90 -11.11 -2.25
CA SER A 89 -2.22 -12.32 -3.00
C SER A 89 -3.71 -12.67 -2.86
N GLY A 90 -4.24 -13.49 -3.79
CA GLY A 90 -5.66 -13.87 -3.77
C GLY A 90 -6.08 -14.68 -2.53
N ASP A 91 -5.14 -15.38 -1.92
CA ASP A 91 -5.30 -16.15 -0.68
C ASP A 91 -4.91 -15.38 0.59
N GLU A 92 -4.48 -14.12 0.46
CA GLU A 92 -4.01 -13.28 1.58
C GLU A 92 -2.82 -13.87 2.36
N GLU A 93 -2.11 -14.87 1.81
CA GLU A 93 -0.89 -15.40 2.45
C GLU A 93 0.32 -14.48 2.26
N LEU A 94 0.31 -13.66 1.20
CA LEU A 94 1.39 -12.76 0.84
C LEU A 94 0.87 -11.32 0.68
N ILE A 95 1.62 -10.38 1.24
CA ILE A 95 1.45 -8.95 1.00
C ILE A 95 2.74 -8.43 0.38
N ALA A 96 2.60 -7.71 -0.72
CA ALA A 96 3.68 -7.00 -1.36
C ALA A 96 3.48 -5.49 -1.20
N ALA A 97 4.54 -4.80 -0.81
CA ALA A 97 4.56 -3.35 -0.70
C ALA A 97 5.75 -2.79 -1.46
N ILE A 98 5.54 -1.73 -2.21
CA ILE A 98 6.60 -1.05 -2.96
C ILE A 98 6.87 0.30 -2.34
N SER A 99 8.14 0.54 -2.03
CA SER A 99 8.63 1.86 -1.65
C SER A 99 9.25 2.57 -2.84
N GLY A 100 9.11 3.89 -2.86
CA GLY A 100 9.60 4.72 -3.94
C GLY A 100 9.42 6.21 -3.68
N LYS A 101 9.59 6.99 -4.73
CA LYS A 101 9.31 8.43 -4.74
C LYS A 101 8.16 8.71 -5.70
N ILE A 102 7.27 9.59 -5.27
CA ILE A 102 6.30 10.23 -6.16
C ILE A 102 6.95 11.51 -6.68
N LEU A 103 7.21 11.56 -7.98
CA LEU A 103 7.78 12.69 -8.69
C LEU A 103 6.65 13.56 -9.29
N ILE A 104 7.04 14.67 -9.92
CA ILE A 104 6.11 15.60 -10.56
C ILE A 104 5.43 14.89 -11.76
N LYS A 105 4.17 15.25 -12.04
CA LYS A 105 3.34 14.68 -13.13
C LYS A 105 2.95 13.21 -12.93
N ASN A 106 2.81 12.77 -11.68
CA ASN A 106 2.47 11.39 -11.31
C ASN A 106 3.51 10.36 -11.79
N GLU A 107 4.73 10.79 -12.15
CA GLU A 107 5.84 9.87 -12.38
C GLU A 107 6.23 9.23 -11.06
N GLN A 108 6.44 7.92 -11.05
CA GLN A 108 6.90 7.19 -9.88
C GLN A 108 8.30 6.64 -10.12
N LYS A 109 9.11 6.65 -9.07
CA LYS A 109 10.42 6.02 -9.05
C LYS A 109 10.43 4.93 -7.99
N PHE A 110 10.28 3.69 -8.44
CA PHE A 110 10.35 2.52 -7.58
C PHE A 110 11.76 2.34 -7.03
N ASN A 111 11.86 2.01 -5.75
CA ASN A 111 13.14 1.74 -5.10
C ASN A 111 13.23 0.28 -4.68
N GLN A 112 12.26 -0.19 -3.90
CA GLN A 112 12.33 -1.50 -3.24
C GLN A 112 10.95 -2.15 -3.16
N LEU A 113 10.91 -3.45 -3.40
CA LEU A 113 9.77 -4.31 -3.17
C LEU A 113 10.00 -5.07 -1.86
N PHE A 114 9.01 -5.06 -0.98
CA PHE A 114 8.98 -5.80 0.27
C PHE A 114 7.88 -6.84 0.17
N LEU A 115 8.22 -8.09 0.53
CA LEU A 115 7.25 -9.16 0.65
C LEU A 115 7.09 -9.55 2.11
N PHE A 116 5.85 -9.61 2.56
CA PHE A 116 5.44 -10.09 3.86
C PHE A 116 4.66 -11.37 3.69
N LYS A 117 5.02 -12.39 4.46
CA LYS A 117 4.33 -13.67 4.48
C LYS A 117 3.57 -13.80 5.78
N LYS A 118 2.34 -14.29 5.67
CA LYS A 118 1.51 -14.64 6.81
C LYS A 118 2.12 -15.82 7.58
N VAL A 119 2.32 -15.63 8.87
CA VAL A 119 2.74 -16.64 9.82
C VAL A 119 1.57 -16.87 10.77
N ARG A 120 1.08 -18.11 10.81
CA ARG A 120 -0.02 -18.48 11.69
C ARG A 120 0.44 -18.37 13.14
N GLY A 121 -0.39 -17.78 13.99
CA GLY A 121 -0.15 -17.75 15.42
C GLY A 121 -0.01 -19.16 15.97
N GLY A 122 0.99 -19.38 16.84
CA GLY A 122 1.10 -20.64 17.56
C GLY A 122 -0.08 -20.83 18.52
N VAL A 123 -0.33 -22.09 18.88
CA VAL A 123 -1.17 -22.42 20.03
C VAL A 123 -0.22 -22.68 21.19
N ASP A 124 -0.16 -21.76 22.14
CA ASP A 124 0.44 -22.08 23.43
C ASP A 124 -0.56 -22.97 24.18
N GLU A 125 -0.09 -24.10 24.74
CA GLU A 125 -0.95 -25.18 25.25
C GLU A 125 -1.92 -24.74 26.37
N ASP A 126 -1.73 -23.54 26.93
CA ASP A 126 -2.51 -22.97 28.03
C ASP A 126 -3.07 -21.55 27.76
N GLU A 127 -2.91 -20.95 26.56
CA GLU A 127 -3.37 -19.58 26.25
C GLU A 127 -4.25 -19.47 24.98
N ASP A 128 -5.00 -18.36 24.89
CA ASP A 128 -5.83 -18.02 23.73
C ASP A 128 -5.00 -18.03 22.43
N PRO A 129 -5.57 -18.49 21.30
CA PRO A 129 -4.84 -18.58 20.03
C PRO A 129 -4.29 -17.21 19.64
N LEU A 130 -2.97 -17.15 19.42
CA LEU A 130 -2.32 -15.92 19.00
C LEU A 130 -2.84 -15.48 17.62
N PRO A 131 -3.04 -14.17 17.41
CA PRO A 131 -3.45 -13.69 16.09
C PRO A 131 -2.36 -13.98 15.07
N ASP A 132 -2.78 -14.27 13.85
CA ASP A 132 -1.88 -14.38 12.70
C ASP A 132 -1.08 -13.08 12.52
N LYS A 133 0.21 -13.20 12.20
CA LYS A 133 1.12 -12.07 12.01
C LYS A 133 1.76 -12.11 10.64
N TYR A 134 2.12 -10.94 10.11
CA TYR A 134 2.87 -10.86 8.86
C TYR A 134 4.35 -10.62 9.16
N VAL A 135 5.23 -11.43 8.58
CA VAL A 135 6.67 -11.31 8.74
C VAL A 135 7.31 -11.01 7.39
N GLN A 136 8.18 -10.00 7.36
CA GLN A 136 8.93 -9.67 6.16
C GLN A 136 9.82 -10.87 5.78
N THR A 137 9.59 -11.43 4.59
CA THR A 137 10.32 -12.61 4.10
C THR A 137 11.40 -12.21 3.11
N ASP A 138 11.05 -11.39 2.12
CA ASP A 138 11.97 -11.01 1.04
C ASP A 138 11.99 -9.51 0.80
N ARG A 139 13.11 -9.03 0.24
CA ARG A 139 13.31 -7.65 -0.17
C ARG A 139 14.08 -7.61 -1.48
N VAL A 140 13.50 -6.99 -2.49
CA VAL A 140 14.10 -6.83 -3.82
C VAL A 140 14.37 -5.36 -4.10
N VAL A 141 15.57 -5.04 -4.61
CA VAL A 141 15.97 -3.67 -4.93
C VAL A 141 15.61 -3.37 -6.39
N LEU A 142 14.46 -2.73 -6.61
CA LEU A 142 13.93 -2.43 -7.94
C LEU A 142 14.71 -1.34 -8.69
N ARG A 143 15.40 -0.44 -7.97
CA ARG A 143 16.15 0.67 -8.59
C ARG A 143 17.28 0.22 -9.52
N GLU A 144 17.73 -1.03 -9.38
CA GLU A 144 18.84 -1.61 -10.13
C GLU A 144 18.37 -2.30 -11.43
N ILE A 145 17.05 -2.40 -11.62
CA ILE A 145 16.42 -3.00 -12.79
C ILE A 145 15.98 -1.87 -13.73
N GLU A 146 16.55 -1.82 -14.94
CA GLU A 146 16.33 -0.72 -15.90
C GLU A 146 14.85 -0.56 -16.26
N GLU A 147 14.11 -1.66 -16.31
CA GLU A 147 12.69 -1.71 -16.63
C GLU A 147 11.81 -0.88 -15.69
N PHE A 148 12.26 -0.64 -14.45
CA PHE A 148 11.54 0.14 -13.43
C PHE A 148 11.84 1.65 -13.48
N THR A 149 12.59 2.10 -14.47
CA THR A 149 12.99 3.52 -14.58
C THR A 149 11.87 4.38 -15.16
N ARG A 150 11.38 5.36 -14.37
CA ARG A 150 10.43 6.42 -14.76
C ARG A 150 9.08 5.91 -15.26
N VAL A 151 8.38 5.13 -14.45
CA VAL A 151 7.11 4.55 -14.85
C VAL A 151 6.14 4.54 -13.68
N SER A 152 4.88 4.92 -13.95
CA SER A 152 3.76 4.52 -13.11
C SER A 152 3.34 3.11 -13.53
N MET A 153 3.41 2.14 -12.62
CA MET A 153 3.05 0.76 -12.92
C MET A 153 2.06 0.24 -11.89
N ASP A 154 1.08 -0.50 -12.38
CA ASP A 154 0.29 -1.38 -11.53
C ASP A 154 0.99 -2.73 -11.44
N PHE A 155 0.86 -3.38 -10.29
CA PHE A 155 1.44 -4.70 -10.08
C PHE A 155 0.45 -5.64 -9.42
N HIS A 156 0.52 -6.90 -9.83
CA HIS A 156 -0.39 -7.95 -9.38
C HIS A 156 0.37 -9.24 -9.14
N PHE A 157 -0.06 -10.04 -8.16
CA PHE A 157 0.44 -11.41 -8.04
C PHE A 157 -0.01 -12.22 -9.25
N LYS A 158 0.92 -12.95 -9.88
CA LYS A 158 0.58 -13.83 -10.98
C LYS A 158 -0.29 -14.97 -10.45
N VAL A 159 -1.38 -15.28 -11.16
CA VAL A 159 -2.24 -16.42 -10.87
C VAL A 159 -1.93 -17.52 -11.88
N GLU A 160 -1.69 -18.74 -11.40
CA GLU A 160 -1.46 -19.90 -12.26
C GLU A 160 -2.77 -20.38 -12.90
N ALA A 161 -2.68 -21.19 -13.96
CA ALA A 161 -3.86 -21.75 -14.64
C ALA A 161 -4.72 -22.63 -13.71
N SER A 162 -4.15 -23.12 -12.61
CA SER A 162 -4.85 -23.81 -11.52
C SER A 162 -5.78 -22.90 -10.70
N GLY A 163 -5.72 -21.58 -10.91
CA GLY A 163 -6.41 -20.58 -10.10
C GLY A 163 -5.69 -20.27 -8.77
N GLN A 164 -4.59 -20.96 -8.48
CA GLN A 164 -3.78 -20.68 -7.29
C GLN A 164 -2.81 -19.52 -7.57
N PRO A 165 -2.62 -18.61 -6.61
CA PRO A 165 -1.61 -17.57 -6.75
C PRO A 165 -0.23 -18.22 -6.86
N SER A 166 0.57 -17.76 -7.81
CA SER A 166 1.97 -18.15 -7.86
C SER A 166 2.68 -17.46 -6.70
N ASN A 167 3.26 -18.24 -5.80
CA ASN A 167 3.91 -17.74 -4.59
C ASN A 167 5.30 -17.14 -4.87
N GLU A 168 5.64 -16.85 -6.12
CA GLU A 168 7.00 -16.48 -6.52
C GLU A 168 7.07 -15.39 -7.58
N MET A 169 5.96 -15.09 -8.27
CA MET A 169 5.97 -14.13 -9.38
C MET A 169 4.99 -12.98 -9.16
N VAL A 170 5.50 -11.78 -9.40
CA VAL A 170 4.72 -10.55 -9.47
C VAL A 170 4.74 -10.06 -10.91
N VAL A 171 3.58 -9.74 -11.46
CA VAL A 171 3.43 -9.16 -12.78
C VAL A 171 3.34 -7.64 -12.64
N PHE A 172 4.09 -6.94 -13.46
CA PHE A 172 4.05 -5.49 -13.60
C PHE A 172 3.46 -5.16 -14.97
N ALA A 173 2.47 -4.27 -14.96
CA ALA A 173 1.85 -3.74 -16.16
C ALA A 173 2.31 -2.30 -16.39
N LYS A 174 2.90 -2.06 -17.56
CA LYS A 174 3.26 -0.75 -18.08
C LYS A 174 2.45 -0.49 -19.34
N ASP A 175 2.27 0.78 -19.71
CA ASP A 175 1.54 1.20 -20.92
C ASP A 175 2.00 0.49 -22.20
N ASP A 176 3.29 0.15 -22.32
CA ASP A 176 3.90 -0.45 -23.51
C ASP A 176 4.27 -1.93 -23.37
N LYS A 177 4.31 -2.48 -22.15
CA LYS A 177 4.75 -3.86 -21.91
C LYS A 177 4.24 -4.44 -20.59
N ILE A 178 4.10 -5.76 -20.57
CA ILE A 178 3.85 -6.53 -19.35
C ILE A 178 5.07 -7.40 -19.10
N PHE A 179 5.54 -7.45 -17.86
CA PHE A 179 6.64 -8.33 -17.48
C PHE A 179 6.40 -8.91 -16.10
N SER A 180 6.97 -10.08 -15.86
CA SER A 180 6.94 -10.78 -14.59
C SER A 180 8.31 -10.72 -13.92
N LEU A 181 8.33 -10.42 -12.63
CA LEU A 181 9.48 -10.48 -11.76
C LEU A 181 9.33 -11.69 -10.83
N ASN A 182 10.30 -12.59 -10.86
CA ASN A 182 10.41 -13.60 -9.82
C ASN A 182 11.25 -13.02 -8.67
N PHE A 183 10.66 -12.88 -7.49
CA PHE A 183 11.31 -12.20 -6.37
C PHE A 183 12.33 -13.08 -5.63
N LYS A 184 12.36 -14.40 -5.87
CA LYS A 184 13.37 -15.29 -5.28
C LYS A 184 14.72 -15.18 -5.97
N ASN A 185 14.72 -15.08 -7.29
CA ASN A 185 15.94 -14.99 -8.10
C ASN A 185 16.17 -13.61 -8.72
N SER A 186 15.23 -12.66 -8.53
CA SER A 186 15.23 -11.34 -9.16
C SER A 186 15.27 -11.38 -10.70
N GLU A 187 14.82 -12.48 -11.32
CA GLU A 187 14.75 -12.58 -12.78
C GLU A 187 13.50 -11.87 -13.31
N VAL A 188 13.72 -11.03 -14.33
CA VAL A 188 12.64 -10.37 -15.09
C VAL A 188 12.40 -11.15 -16.37
N LYS A 189 11.14 -11.50 -16.64
CA LYS A 189 10.70 -12.15 -17.88
C LYS A 189 9.61 -11.31 -18.51
N SER A 190 9.80 -10.87 -19.75
CA SER A 190 8.73 -10.27 -20.55
C SER A 190 7.64 -11.32 -20.78
N VAL A 191 6.38 -10.92 -20.60
CA VAL A 191 5.20 -11.76 -20.87
C VAL A 191 4.78 -11.58 -22.33
#